data_AF-A0A817N5X1-F1
#
_entry.id   AF-A0A817N5X1-F1
#
_cell.length_a   1.000
_cell.length_b   1.000
_cell.length_c   1.000
_cell.angle_alpha   90.00
_cell.angle_beta   90.00
_cell.angle_gamma   90.00
#
_symmetry.space_group_name_H-M   'P 1'
#
loop_
_entity.id
_entity.type
_entity.pdbx_description
1 polymer ?
#
loop_
_entity_poly.entity_id
_entity_poly.type
_entity_poly.pdbx_seq_one_letter_code
_entity_poly.pdbx_strand_id
1 'polypeptide(L)'
;MRMPRVLVKNSSIDAFTGQITMRRSHPWINNFNEWLISACRSNMDIKFIWTGNDAKALVYYITDYVTKSSLAFYDMFALAQKGIKSIEQQQPVSENENAIEKSRKLVLRCYNMIASHQEVSGVQVASYLMNYGDHYTTHTFKNLFLISIEHYLQAELMKARLSEKTIDQEATGGKEY
;
A
#
# COMPACT_ATOMS: atom_id res chain seq x y z
N MET A 1 4.54 -22.20 -12.52
CA MET A 1 4.33 -23.66 -12.44
C MET A 1 3.71 -24.12 -13.76
N ARG A 2 4.27 -25.12 -14.45
CA ARG A 2 3.86 -25.47 -15.82
C ARG A 2 2.73 -26.51 -15.78
N MET A 3 1.62 -26.22 -16.45
CA MET A 3 0.58 -27.20 -16.77
C MET A 3 0.94 -27.88 -18.10
N PRO A 4 0.56 -29.15 -18.34
CA PRO A 4 -0.15 -30.08 -17.45
C PRO A 4 0.77 -30.69 -16.37
N ARG A 5 0.19 -31.02 -15.21
CA ARG A 5 0.92 -31.65 -14.09
C ARG A 5 0.87 -33.17 -14.16
N VAL A 6 1.90 -33.81 -13.58
CA VAL A 6 1.98 -35.27 -13.43
C VAL A 6 0.83 -35.78 -12.55
N LEU A 7 0.16 -36.85 -12.98
CA LEU A 7 -0.86 -37.53 -12.19
C LEU A 7 -0.22 -38.35 -11.07
N VAL A 8 -0.83 -38.33 -9.91
CA VAL A 8 -0.33 -39.04 -8.72
C VAL A 8 -1.49 -39.80 -8.11
N LYS A 9 -1.40 -41.12 -8.02
CA LYS A 9 -2.52 -41.96 -7.56
C LYS A 9 -2.80 -41.83 -6.06
N ASN A 10 -1.77 -41.70 -5.24
CA ASN A 10 -1.87 -41.63 -3.77
C ASN A 10 -0.96 -40.54 -3.23
N SER A 11 -1.36 -39.91 -2.12
CA SER A 11 -0.48 -38.97 -1.43
C SER A 11 0.65 -39.73 -0.72
N SER A 12 1.88 -39.23 -0.81
CA SER A 12 3.07 -39.84 -0.20
C SER A 12 4.02 -38.77 0.32
N ILE A 13 4.84 -39.15 1.29
CA ILE A 13 5.93 -38.33 1.81
C ILE A 13 7.23 -39.06 1.50
N ASP A 14 8.16 -38.38 0.83
CA ASP A 14 9.51 -38.93 0.66
C ASP A 14 10.27 -38.87 1.99
N ALA A 15 10.74 -40.02 2.48
CA ALA A 15 11.38 -40.13 3.78
C ALA A 15 12.74 -39.42 3.84
N PHE A 16 13.43 -39.27 2.71
CA PHE A 16 14.78 -38.67 2.67
C PHE A 16 14.73 -37.17 2.47
N THR A 17 13.88 -36.67 1.56
CA THR A 17 13.77 -35.22 1.30
C THR A 17 12.67 -34.54 2.11
N GLY A 18 11.75 -35.30 2.71
CA GLY A 18 10.54 -34.78 3.35
C GLY A 18 9.51 -34.23 2.35
N GLN A 19 9.70 -34.45 1.04
CA GLN A 19 8.82 -33.91 0.03
C GLN A 19 7.43 -34.57 0.10
N ILE A 20 6.41 -33.75 0.32
CA ILE A 20 5.02 -34.19 0.31
C ILE A 20 4.47 -34.10 -1.11
N THR A 21 4.05 -35.23 -1.65
CA THR A 21 3.34 -35.32 -2.93
C THR A 21 1.88 -35.66 -2.67
N MET A 22 0.96 -34.83 -3.15
CA MET A 22 -0.48 -35.05 -2.99
C MET A 22 -1.05 -35.84 -4.17
N ARG A 23 -2.07 -36.67 -3.90
CA ARG A 23 -2.88 -37.31 -4.94
C ARG A 23 -3.44 -36.27 -5.92
N ARG A 24 -3.34 -36.56 -7.21
CA ARG A 24 -3.86 -35.74 -8.30
C ARG A 24 -4.59 -36.63 -9.31
N SER A 25 -5.90 -36.42 -9.46
CA SER A 25 -6.78 -37.15 -10.38
C SER A 25 -6.84 -36.53 -11.78
N HIS A 26 -6.50 -35.25 -11.94
CA HIS A 26 -6.56 -34.55 -13.22
C HIS A 26 -5.33 -33.63 -13.41
N PRO A 27 -4.70 -33.59 -14.61
CA PRO A 27 -3.44 -32.86 -14.80
C PRO A 27 -3.59 -31.33 -14.76
N TRP A 28 -4.81 -30.82 -14.92
CA TRP A 28 -5.12 -29.38 -14.86
C TRP A 28 -5.60 -28.92 -13.48
N ILE A 29 -5.61 -29.82 -12.49
CA ILE A 29 -6.01 -29.49 -11.11
C ILE A 29 -4.77 -29.16 -10.29
N ASN A 30 -4.80 -27.99 -9.65
CA ASN A 30 -3.84 -27.60 -8.63
C ASN A 30 -4.05 -28.40 -7.34
N ASN A 31 -3.07 -28.35 -6.44
CA ASN A 31 -3.26 -28.94 -5.12
C ASN A 31 -4.31 -28.13 -4.36
N PHE A 32 -5.26 -28.83 -3.74
CA PHE A 32 -6.33 -28.22 -2.97
C PHE A 32 -6.61 -29.03 -1.71
N ASN A 33 -7.32 -28.41 -0.78
CA ASN A 33 -7.88 -29.04 0.41
C ASN A 33 -9.41 -29.04 0.26
N GLU A 34 -10.04 -30.18 0.44
CA GLU A 34 -11.49 -30.35 0.20
C GLU A 34 -12.37 -29.48 1.11
N TRP A 35 -11.92 -29.24 2.35
CA TRP A 35 -12.65 -28.43 3.32
C TRP A 35 -12.50 -26.94 2.99
N LEU A 36 -11.29 -26.50 2.69
CA LEU A 36 -11.03 -25.10 2.34
C LEU A 36 -11.68 -24.73 1.01
N ILE A 37 -11.67 -25.60 -0.01
CA ILE A 37 -12.33 -25.28 -1.28
C ILE A 37 -13.86 -25.19 -1.11
N SER A 38 -14.43 -26.03 -0.23
CA SER A 38 -15.85 -26.00 0.10
C SER A 38 -16.23 -24.72 0.84
N ALA A 39 -15.42 -24.32 1.82
CA ALA A 39 -15.67 -23.11 2.62
C ALA A 39 -15.46 -21.82 1.82
N CYS A 40 -14.32 -21.70 1.12
CA CYS A 40 -13.93 -20.48 0.42
C CYS A 40 -14.55 -20.35 -0.97
N ARG A 41 -15.00 -21.46 -1.57
CA ARG A 41 -15.58 -21.53 -2.92
C ARG A 41 -14.73 -20.82 -3.99
N SER A 42 -13.41 -20.80 -3.79
CA SER A 42 -12.44 -20.11 -4.63
C SER A 42 -11.35 -21.08 -5.10
N ASN A 43 -10.67 -20.72 -6.19
CA ASN A 43 -9.56 -21.51 -6.71
C ASN A 43 -8.40 -21.55 -5.70
N MET A 44 -7.75 -22.71 -5.56
CA MET A 44 -6.64 -22.88 -4.63
C MET A 44 -5.40 -23.45 -5.32
N ASP A 45 -4.23 -23.05 -4.83
CA ASP A 45 -2.94 -23.64 -5.20
C ASP A 45 -2.10 -23.83 -3.92
N ILE A 46 -2.30 -24.96 -3.25
CA ILE A 46 -1.64 -25.27 -1.97
C ILE A 46 -0.27 -25.93 -2.23
N LYS A 47 0.77 -25.34 -1.65
CA LYS A 47 2.14 -25.86 -1.75
C LYS A 47 2.75 -26.02 -0.36
N PHE A 48 3.26 -27.22 -0.07
CA PHE A 48 4.05 -27.45 1.13
C PHE A 48 5.45 -26.85 0.95
N ILE A 49 5.92 -26.16 1.97
CA ILE A 49 7.26 -25.55 2.02
C ILE A 49 8.03 -26.30 3.09
N TRP A 50 9.01 -27.10 2.67
CA TRP A 50 9.77 -27.94 3.59
C TRP A 50 11.24 -27.55 3.65
N THR A 51 11.81 -27.13 2.51
CA THR A 51 13.23 -26.80 2.40
C THR A 51 13.46 -25.29 2.39
N GLY A 52 14.66 -24.86 2.80
CA GLY A 52 15.07 -23.46 2.70
C GLY A 52 15.08 -22.94 1.26
N ASN A 53 15.31 -23.81 0.27
CA ASN A 53 15.21 -23.46 -1.15
C ASN A 53 13.77 -23.22 -1.58
N ASP A 54 12.81 -24.05 -1.14
CA ASP A 54 11.39 -23.82 -1.40
C ASP A 54 10.89 -22.54 -0.74
N ALA A 55 11.33 -22.28 0.50
CA ALA A 55 11.00 -21.06 1.22
C ALA A 55 11.55 -19.83 0.49
N LYS A 56 12.80 -19.86 0.06
CA LYS A 56 13.42 -18.79 -0.75
C LYS A 56 12.65 -18.57 -2.05
N ALA A 57 12.33 -19.63 -2.79
CA ALA A 57 11.57 -19.55 -4.03
C ALA A 57 10.17 -18.96 -3.80
N LEU A 58 9.51 -19.30 -2.70
CA LEU A 58 8.23 -18.72 -2.31
C LEU A 58 8.36 -17.24 -1.97
N VAL A 59 9.36 -16.84 -1.20
CA VAL A 59 9.61 -15.43 -0.88
C VAL A 59 9.78 -14.64 -2.18
N TYR A 60 10.61 -15.10 -3.11
CA TYR A 60 10.75 -14.45 -4.42
C TYR A 60 9.42 -14.38 -5.18
N TYR A 61 8.63 -15.46 -5.18
CA TYR A 61 7.33 -15.46 -5.84
C TYR A 61 6.35 -14.47 -5.22
N ILE A 62 6.25 -14.43 -3.89
CA ILE A 62 5.37 -13.49 -3.18
C ILE A 62 5.86 -12.06 -3.40
N THR A 63 7.16 -11.81 -3.24
CA THR A 63 7.74 -10.49 -3.46
C THR A 63 7.47 -10.02 -4.88
N ASP A 64 7.81 -10.82 -5.90
CA ASP A 64 7.55 -10.49 -7.31
C ASP A 64 6.06 -10.17 -7.56
N TYR A 65 5.15 -10.94 -6.94
CA TYR A 65 3.72 -10.71 -7.08
C TYR A 65 3.24 -9.43 -6.37
N VAL A 66 3.73 -9.16 -5.16
CA VAL A 66 3.36 -7.97 -4.37
C VAL A 66 3.99 -6.71 -4.96
N THR A 67 5.23 -6.80 -5.44
CA THR A 67 5.94 -5.70 -6.10
C THR A 67 5.58 -5.57 -7.56
N LYS A 68 4.70 -6.42 -8.10
CA LYS A 68 4.24 -6.34 -9.47
C LYS A 68 3.59 -4.97 -9.67
N SER A 69 4.26 -4.10 -10.40
CA SER A 69 3.74 -2.76 -10.66
C SER A 69 2.43 -2.89 -11.42
N SER A 70 1.40 -2.16 -10.96
CA SER A 70 0.11 -2.09 -11.65
C SER A 70 0.22 -1.47 -13.04
N LEU A 71 1.26 -0.65 -13.24
CA LEU A 71 1.56 0.01 -14.50
C LEU A 71 3.00 -0.28 -14.92
N ALA A 72 3.23 -0.55 -16.20
CA ALA A 72 4.58 -0.74 -16.71
C ALA A 72 5.35 0.61 -16.68
N PHE A 73 6.68 0.53 -16.53
CA PHE A 73 7.51 1.73 -16.38
C PHE A 73 7.42 2.66 -17.61
N TYR A 74 7.30 2.10 -18.81
CA TYR A 74 7.18 2.88 -20.05
C TYR A 74 5.87 3.68 -20.12
N ASP A 75 4.76 3.11 -19.63
CA ASP A 75 3.47 3.80 -19.55
C ASP A 75 3.52 4.93 -18.52
N MET A 76 4.13 4.67 -17.36
CA MET A 76 4.31 5.69 -16.33
C MET A 76 5.13 6.88 -16.85
N PHE A 77 6.18 6.61 -17.62
CA PHE A 77 6.98 7.64 -18.26
C PHE A 77 6.19 8.44 -19.32
N ALA A 78 5.44 7.75 -20.17
CA ALA A 78 4.59 8.39 -21.18
C ALA A 78 3.52 9.30 -20.55
N LEU A 79 2.90 8.86 -19.44
CA LEU A 79 1.94 9.64 -18.68
C LEU A 79 2.56 10.85 -17.99
N ALA A 80 3.76 10.70 -17.42
CA ALA A 80 4.52 11.82 -16.86
C ALA A 80 4.88 12.85 -17.94
N GLN A 81 5.35 12.41 -19.11
CA GLN A 81 5.62 13.30 -20.24
C GLN A 81 4.36 14.04 -20.71
N LYS A 82 3.21 13.36 -20.76
CA LYS A 82 1.92 13.99 -21.07
C LYS A 82 1.51 15.01 -20.00
N GLY A 83 1.77 14.72 -18.72
CA GLY A 83 1.57 15.66 -17.61
C GLY A 83 2.41 16.94 -17.76
N ILE A 84 3.69 16.79 -18.10
CA ILE A 84 4.61 17.93 -18.36
C ILE A 84 4.10 18.77 -19.52
N LYS A 85 3.82 18.16 -20.68
CA LYS A 85 3.27 18.86 -21.86
C LYS A 85 1.95 19.60 -21.55
N SER A 86 1.11 19.03 -20.69
CA SER A 86 -0.16 19.65 -20.30
C SER A 86 0.02 20.96 -19.53
N ILE A 87 1.16 21.13 -18.84
CA ILE A 87 1.50 22.36 -18.12
C ILE A 87 2.13 23.38 -19.06
N GLU A 88 2.97 22.94 -20.01
CA GLU A 88 3.55 23.82 -21.04
C GLU A 88 2.48 24.43 -21.96
N GLN A 89 1.40 23.70 -22.22
CA GLN A 89 0.27 24.17 -23.05
C GLN A 89 -0.67 25.13 -22.31
N GLN A 90 -0.67 25.15 -20.97
CA GLN A 90 -1.42 26.13 -20.21
C GLN A 90 -0.66 27.46 -20.25
N GLN A 91 -1.31 28.51 -20.78
CA GLN A 91 -0.77 29.88 -20.75
C GLN A 91 -0.33 30.25 -19.32
N PRO A 92 0.77 31.01 -19.16
CA PRO A 92 1.25 31.40 -17.83
C PRO A 92 0.21 32.31 -17.17
N VAL A 93 -0.60 31.77 -16.26
CA VAL A 93 -1.68 32.53 -15.60
C VAL A 93 -1.13 33.49 -14.55
N SER A 94 0.14 33.39 -14.14
CA SER A 94 0.71 34.29 -13.12
C SER A 94 2.24 34.38 -13.20
N GLU A 95 2.77 35.57 -13.47
CA GLU A 95 4.22 35.86 -13.45
C GLU A 95 4.83 35.83 -12.04
N ASN A 96 4.02 35.72 -10.98
CA ASN A 96 4.43 35.76 -9.57
C ASN A 96 4.47 34.39 -8.86
N GLU A 97 4.34 33.27 -9.57
CA GLU A 97 4.40 31.95 -8.91
C GLU A 97 5.83 31.59 -8.49
N ASN A 98 5.98 31.32 -7.20
CA ASN A 98 7.24 30.90 -6.60
C ASN A 98 7.69 29.56 -7.24
N ALA A 99 8.99 29.40 -7.54
CA ALA A 99 9.50 28.23 -8.26
C ALA A 99 9.16 26.90 -7.54
N ILE A 100 9.03 26.94 -6.22
CA ILE A 100 8.61 25.82 -5.37
C ILE A 100 7.14 25.44 -5.62
N GLU A 101 6.25 26.41 -5.78
CA GLU A 101 4.83 26.11 -6.03
C GLU A 101 4.62 25.53 -7.42
N LYS A 102 5.37 26.05 -8.40
CA LYS A 102 5.37 25.53 -9.77
C LYS A 102 5.85 24.07 -9.82
N SER A 103 6.91 23.73 -9.09
CA SER A 103 7.40 22.35 -9.01
C SER A 103 6.43 21.42 -8.27
N ARG A 104 5.79 21.89 -7.19
CA ARG A 104 4.72 21.13 -6.50
C ARG A 104 3.54 20.85 -7.42
N LYS A 105 3.07 21.84 -8.18
CA LYS A 105 1.99 21.67 -9.16
C LYS A 105 2.37 20.67 -10.26
N LEU A 106 3.60 20.72 -10.75
CA LEU A 106 4.13 19.77 -11.74
C LEU A 106 4.08 18.33 -11.22
N VAL A 107 4.65 18.09 -10.03
CA VAL A 107 4.67 16.75 -9.41
C VAL A 107 3.25 16.25 -9.16
N LEU A 108 2.38 17.10 -8.61
CA LEU A 108 0.99 16.72 -8.32
C LEU A 108 0.22 16.36 -9.59
N ARG A 109 0.46 17.07 -10.69
CA ARG A 109 -0.21 16.82 -11.97
C ARG A 109 0.28 15.54 -12.63
N CYS A 110 1.59 15.28 -12.61
CA CYS A 110 2.14 14.00 -13.06
C CYS A 110 1.59 12.84 -12.22
N TYR A 111 1.54 13.00 -10.90
CA TYR A 111 0.96 12.00 -9.99
C TYR A 111 -0.51 11.73 -10.30
N ASN A 112 -1.34 12.78 -10.40
CA ASN A 112 -2.77 12.63 -10.70
C ASN A 112 -3.01 11.98 -12.07
N MET A 113 -2.19 12.27 -13.07
CA MET A 113 -2.22 11.61 -14.38
C MET A 113 -1.91 10.12 -14.27
N ILE A 114 -0.86 9.74 -13.54
CA ILE A 114 -0.50 8.34 -13.31
C ILE A 114 -1.63 7.63 -12.55
N ALA A 115 -2.12 8.23 -11.47
CA ALA A 115 -3.20 7.70 -10.65
C ALA A 115 -4.51 7.52 -11.44
N SER A 116 -4.85 8.46 -12.33
CA SER A 116 -6.07 8.37 -13.16
C SER A 116 -6.04 7.22 -14.17
N HIS A 117 -4.86 6.81 -14.60
CA HIS A 117 -4.65 5.74 -15.56
C HIS A 117 -4.25 4.42 -14.88
N GLN A 118 -4.26 4.38 -13.54
CA GLN A 118 -4.00 3.15 -12.81
C GLN A 118 -5.17 2.19 -13.00
N GLU A 119 -4.88 0.99 -13.52
CA GLU A 119 -5.87 -0.07 -13.62
C GLU A 119 -6.24 -0.59 -12.23
N VAL A 120 -7.54 -0.75 -12.00
CA VAL A 120 -8.10 -1.30 -10.77
C VAL A 120 -8.65 -2.68 -11.07
N SER A 121 -8.45 -3.64 -10.17
CA SER A 121 -8.97 -5.01 -10.34
C SER A 121 -10.49 -4.99 -10.49
N GLY A 122 -11.03 -5.75 -11.45
CA GLY A 122 -12.48 -5.85 -11.65
C GLY A 122 -13.23 -6.34 -10.41
N VAL A 123 -12.60 -7.17 -9.58
CA VAL A 123 -13.16 -7.62 -8.29
C VAL A 123 -13.27 -6.46 -7.30
N GLN A 124 -12.28 -5.57 -7.28
CA GLN A 124 -12.30 -4.38 -6.42
C GLN A 124 -13.38 -3.40 -6.88
N VAL A 125 -13.51 -3.18 -8.20
CA VAL A 125 -14.59 -2.35 -8.77
C VAL A 125 -15.97 -2.94 -8.43
N ALA A 126 -16.15 -4.25 -8.60
CA ALA A 126 -17.39 -4.92 -8.24
C ALA A 126 -17.70 -4.81 -6.74
N SER A 127 -16.72 -5.01 -5.86
CA SER A 127 -16.89 -4.85 -4.41
C SER A 127 -17.34 -3.43 -4.04
N TYR A 128 -16.75 -2.43 -4.70
CA TYR A 128 -17.08 -1.02 -4.49
C TYR A 128 -18.50 -0.68 -4.98
N LEU A 129 -18.88 -1.15 -6.17
CA LEU A 129 -20.23 -0.98 -6.72
C LEU A 129 -21.30 -1.68 -5.87
N MET A 130 -20.97 -2.83 -5.30
CA MET A 130 -21.86 -3.60 -4.42
C MET A 130 -21.85 -3.09 -2.96
N ASN A 131 -21.06 -2.06 -2.66
CA ASN A 131 -20.90 -1.48 -1.33
C ASN A 131 -20.52 -2.53 -0.25
N TYR A 132 -19.70 -3.51 -0.61
CA TYR A 132 -19.23 -4.54 0.32
C TYR A 132 -18.10 -4.07 1.26
N GLY A 133 -17.62 -2.84 1.06
CA GLY A 133 -16.46 -2.31 1.77
C GLY A 133 -15.14 -2.82 1.19
N ASP A 134 -14.06 -2.20 1.64
CA ASP A 134 -12.68 -2.50 1.25
C ASP A 134 -11.80 -2.89 2.45
N HIS A 135 -12.38 -2.95 3.64
CA HIS A 135 -11.67 -3.29 4.87
C HIS A 135 -12.56 -4.07 5.84
N TYR A 136 -11.93 -4.92 6.63
CA TYR A 136 -12.54 -5.54 7.81
C TYR A 136 -11.87 -4.94 9.05
N THR A 137 -12.64 -4.28 9.91
CA THR A 137 -12.13 -3.78 11.20
C THR A 137 -12.90 -4.41 12.34
N THR A 138 -12.17 -4.89 13.34
CA THR A 138 -12.76 -5.36 14.60
C THR A 138 -13.12 -4.20 15.52
N HIS A 139 -12.55 -3.02 15.29
CA HIS A 139 -12.65 -1.86 16.18
C HIS A 139 -13.10 -0.62 15.42
N THR A 140 -13.88 0.22 16.12
CA THR A 140 -14.33 1.50 15.60
C THR A 140 -13.27 2.56 15.88
N PHE A 141 -12.56 2.97 14.83
CA PHE A 141 -11.60 4.06 14.95
C PHE A 141 -12.34 5.40 15.05
N LYS A 142 -11.80 6.33 15.86
CA LYS A 142 -12.28 7.71 15.94
C LYS A 142 -11.28 8.62 15.24
N ASN A 143 -11.79 9.58 14.48
CA ASN A 143 -10.94 10.58 13.84
C ASN A 143 -10.22 11.40 14.90
N LEU A 144 -8.89 11.40 14.84
CA LEU A 144 -8.06 12.24 15.68
C LEU A 144 -7.72 13.50 14.87
N PHE A 145 -8.27 14.64 15.27
CA PHE A 145 -8.06 15.91 14.58
C PHE A 145 -6.70 16.50 14.96
N LEU A 146 -5.64 15.96 14.37
CA LEU A 146 -4.25 16.27 14.68
C LEU A 146 -3.94 17.77 14.60
N ILE A 147 -4.44 18.46 13.57
CA ILE A 147 -4.21 19.91 13.40
C ILE A 147 -4.83 20.71 14.57
N SER A 148 -6.05 20.36 14.98
CA SER A 148 -6.70 21.03 16.11
C SER A 148 -5.98 20.78 17.43
N ILE A 149 -5.48 19.56 17.63
CA ILE A 149 -4.67 19.19 18.79
C ILE A 149 -3.34 19.94 18.78
N GLU A 150 -2.67 20.01 17.63
CA GLU A 150 -1.43 20.77 17.46
C GLU A 150 -1.62 22.24 17.81
N HIS A 151 -2.65 22.90 17.26
CA HIS A 151 -2.96 24.29 17.56
C HIS A 151 -3.24 24.50 19.06
N TYR A 152 -3.99 23.59 19.69
CA TYR A 152 -4.24 23.65 21.13
C TYR A 152 -2.94 23.53 21.94
N LEU A 153 -2.09 22.57 21.61
CA LEU A 153 -0.81 22.38 22.27
C LEU A 153 0.12 23.57 22.08
N GLN A 154 0.19 24.14 20.88
CA GLN A 154 0.96 25.35 20.60
C GLN A 154 0.46 26.54 21.42
N ALA A 155 -0.86 26.71 21.55
CA ALA A 155 -1.45 27.77 22.36
C ALA A 155 -1.12 27.61 23.85
N GLU A 156 -1.20 26.41 24.40
CA GLU A 156 -0.81 26.14 25.80
C GLU A 156 0.69 26.34 26.03
N LEU A 157 1.54 25.90 25.09
CA LEU A 157 2.98 26.09 25.16
C LEU A 157 3.34 27.59 25.11
N MET A 158 2.61 28.38 24.32
CA MET A 158 2.77 29.84 24.29
C MET A 158 2.39 30.49 25.61
N LYS A 159 1.28 30.05 26.25
CA LYS A 159 0.87 30.51 27.58
C LYS A 159 1.91 30.18 28.66
N ALA A 160 2.44 28.95 28.66
CA ALA A 160 3.46 28.52 29.61
C ALA A 160 4.75 29.36 29.49
N ARG A 161 5.19 29.64 28.26
CA ARG A 161 6.34 30.52 27.99
C ARG A 161 6.11 31.97 28.43
N LEU A 162 4.88 32.46 28.35
CA LEU A 162 4.51 33.78 28.83
C LEU A 162 4.54 33.84 30.36
N SER A 163 4.01 32.81 31.06
CA SER A 163 4.07 32.77 32.52
C SER A 163 5.49 32.66 33.07
N GLU A 164 6.39 31.92 32.42
CA GLU A 164 7.81 31.86 32.82
C GLU A 164 8.50 33.22 32.68
N LYS A 165 8.22 33.96 31.61
CA LYS A 165 8.77 35.31 31.41
C LYS A 165 8.27 36.33 32.43
N THR A 166 7.02 36.21 32.88
CA THR A 166 6.47 37.10 33.92
C THR A 166 7.13 36.86 35.28
N ILE A 167 7.43 35.61 35.62
CA ILE A 167 8.11 35.23 36.86
C ILE A 167 9.57 35.73 36.88
N ASP A 168 10.27 35.64 35.75
CA ASP A 168 11.65 36.16 35.62
C ASP A 168 11.72 37.71 35.68
N GLN A 169 10.67 38.40 35.23
CA GLN A 169 10.56 39.86 35.31
C GLN A 169 10.26 40.36 36.73
N GLU A 170 9.44 39.64 37.50
CA GLU A 170 9.21 39.95 38.92
C GLU A 170 10.44 39.67 39.79
N ALA A 171 11.24 38.66 39.45
CA ALA A 171 12.49 38.35 40.16
C ALA A 171 13.62 39.37 39.92
N THR A 172 13.58 40.12 38.81
CA THR A 172 14.59 41.13 38.45
C THR A 172 14.23 42.55 38.88
N GLY A 173 12.95 42.84 39.16
CA GLY A 173 12.49 44.15 39.66
C GLY A 173 12.64 44.40 41.17
N GLY A 174 13.12 43.42 41.94
CA GLY A 174 13.23 43.49 43.42
C GLY A 174 14.58 43.95 43.98
N LYS A 175 15.49 44.50 43.16
CA LYS A 175 16.80 45.01 43.61
C LYS A 175 17.07 46.43 43.10
N GLU A 176 16.36 47.41 43.64
CA GLU A 176 16.89 48.78 43.72
C GLU A 176 16.57 49.33 45.13
N TYR A 177 17.65 49.52 45.92
CA TYR A 177 17.70 50.36 47.13
C TYR A 177 18.32 51.70 46.74
#